data_AF-A0A497SH40-F1
#
_entry.id   AF-A0A497SH40-F1
#
_cell.length_a   1.000
_cell.length_b   1.000
_cell.length_c   1.000
_cell.angle_alpha   90.00
_cell.angle_beta   90.00
_cell.angle_gamma   90.00
#
_symmetry.space_group_name_H-M   'P 1'
#
loop_
_entity.id
_entity.type
_entity.pdbx_description
1 polymer ?
#
loop_
_entity_poly.entity_id
_entity_poly.type
_entity_poly.pdbx_seq_one_letter_code
_entity_poly.pdbx_strand_id
1 'polypeptide(L)'
;MKRAFPLCRGQIFSFDFLIACSIFILVLVILIGHIGYNTLQLNELKDKHELIRSGYKLSGIFFMEGYPKDWNSSNVEIIGLQTDNRIDWNKLKEFENIGYQKSLILLGLKYDYNITIGNYTFGENPENASSAFIINRVGILNSSVVPMQIIIFKL
;
A
#
# COMPACT_ATOMS: atom_id res chain seq x y z
N MET A 1 38.75 46.01 52.35
CA MET A 1 39.56 44.82 52.01
C MET A 1 38.62 43.70 51.57
N LYS A 2 38.42 43.49 50.25
CA LYS A 2 37.53 42.43 49.74
C LYS A 2 38.30 41.10 49.74
N ARG A 3 37.92 40.15 50.60
CA ARG A 3 38.45 38.77 50.56
C ARG A 3 37.85 38.08 49.34
N ALA A 4 38.70 37.69 48.39
CA ALA A 4 38.35 36.76 47.33
C ALA A 4 38.25 35.36 47.96
N PHE A 5 37.07 34.75 47.93
CA PHE A 5 36.89 33.36 48.35
C PHE A 5 37.46 32.42 47.28
N PRO A 6 38.26 31.41 47.64
CA PRO A 6 38.73 30.43 46.67
C PRO A 6 37.54 29.63 46.15
N LEU A 7 37.29 29.68 44.84
CA LEU A 7 36.29 28.84 44.19
C LEU A 7 36.59 27.37 44.54
N CYS A 8 35.60 26.70 45.14
CA CYS A 8 35.76 25.34 45.64
C CYS A 8 35.85 24.41 44.41
N ARG A 9 36.89 23.56 44.31
CA ARG A 9 37.15 22.71 43.13
C ARG A 9 35.92 21.87 42.70
N GLY A 10 35.06 21.50 43.65
CA GLY A 10 33.80 20.82 43.38
C GLY A 10 32.81 21.62 42.53
N GLN A 11 32.80 22.96 42.62
CA GLN A 11 31.92 23.81 41.82
C GLN A 11 32.29 23.75 40.33
N ILE A 12 33.58 23.76 40.01
CA ILE A 12 34.07 23.66 38.62
C ILE A 12 33.64 22.33 38.00
N PHE A 13 33.75 21.24 38.75
CA PHE A 13 33.33 19.91 38.30
C PHE A 13 31.81 19.83 38.05
N SER A 14 31.00 20.42 38.94
CA SER A 14 29.54 20.45 38.74
C SER A 14 29.13 21.28 37.52
N PHE A 15 29.82 22.39 37.24
CA PHE A 15 29.57 23.17 36.02
C PHE A 15 29.90 22.40 34.75
N ASP A 16 31.05 21.73 34.71
CA ASP A 16 31.45 20.90 33.57
C ASP A 16 30.45 19.77 33.31
N PHE A 17 30.03 19.08 34.39
CA PHE A 17 28.99 18.05 34.31
C PHE A 17 27.65 18.59 33.78
N LEU A 18 27.21 19.77 34.25
CA LEU A 18 25.97 20.39 33.77
C LEU A 18 26.03 20.74 32.28
N ILE A 19 27.17 21.27 31.80
CA ILE A 19 27.38 21.58 30.39
C ILE A 19 27.34 20.30 29.55
N ALA A 20 28.05 19.25 29.99
CA ALA A 20 28.04 17.96 29.31
C ALA A 20 26.64 17.35 29.24
N CYS A 21 25.88 17.39 30.35
CA CYS A 21 24.48 16.95 30.38
C CYS A 21 23.58 17.76 29.44
N SER A 22 23.76 19.08 29.36
CA SER A 22 22.98 19.93 28.47
C SER A 22 23.22 19.58 27.00
N ILE A 23 24.50 19.41 26.61
CA ILE A 23 24.88 18.99 25.26
C ILE A 23 24.31 17.60 24.96
N PHE A 24 24.42 16.66 25.91
CA PHE A 24 23.88 15.31 25.75
C PHE A 24 22.36 15.31 25.53
N ILE A 25 21.61 16.08 26.33
CA ILE A 25 20.15 16.21 26.18
C ILE A 25 19.80 16.82 24.82
N LEU A 26 20.54 17.85 24.39
CA LEU A 26 20.32 18.47 23.09
C LEU A 26 20.51 17.47 21.93
N VAL A 27 21.60 16.70 21.96
CA VAL A 27 21.88 15.66 20.95
C VAL A 27 20.80 14.58 21.00
N LEU A 28 20.35 14.17 22.19
CA LEU A 28 19.30 13.17 22.35
C LEU A 28 17.97 13.62 21.74
N VAL A 29 17.57 14.88 21.94
CA VAL A 29 16.36 15.45 21.35
C VAL A 29 16.44 15.45 19.81
N ILE A 30 17.58 15.88 19.25
CA ILE A 30 17.81 15.86 17.80
C ILE A 30 17.72 14.42 17.26
N LEU A 31 18.35 13.47 17.95
CA LEU A 31 18.38 12.07 17.54
C LEU A 31 16.97 11.43 17.56
N ILE A 32 16.20 11.66 18.62
CA ILE A 32 14.81 11.17 18.71
C ILE A 32 13.95 11.79 17.61
N GLY A 33 14.07 13.10 17.37
CA GLY A 33 13.35 13.77 16.29
C GLY A 33 13.69 13.20 14.91
N HIS A 34 14.97 12.93 14.65
CA HIS A 34 15.43 12.34 13.40
C HIS A 34 14.91 10.91 13.20
N ILE A 35 14.94 10.07 14.23
CA ILE A 35 14.39 8.71 14.18
C ILE A 35 12.89 8.75 13.92
N GLY A 36 12.15 9.65 14.58
CA GLY A 36 10.71 9.80 14.39
C GLY A 36 10.36 10.16 12.95
N TYR A 37 11.04 11.15 12.38
CA TYR A 37 10.84 11.58 10.99
C TYR A 37 11.16 10.45 9.99
N ASN A 38 12.30 9.78 10.16
CA ASN A 38 12.69 8.67 9.28
C ASN A 38 11.70 7.50 9.38
N THR A 39 11.16 7.21 10.57
CA THR A 39 10.19 6.14 10.77
C THR A 39 8.89 6.42 10.01
N LEU A 40 8.41 7.67 10.02
CA LEU A 40 7.24 8.07 9.24
C LEU A 40 7.47 7.88 7.74
N GLN A 41 8.60 8.38 7.22
CA GLN A 41 8.93 8.21 5.80
C GLN A 41 9.07 6.73 5.40
N LEU A 42 9.68 5.91 6.25
CA LEU A 42 9.81 4.47 5.99
C LEU A 42 8.46 3.77 5.96
N ASN A 43 7.52 4.17 6.82
CA ASN A 43 6.16 3.62 6.82
C ASN A 43 5.40 4.01 5.55
N GLU A 44 5.50 5.26 5.08
CA GLU A 44 4.90 5.70 3.82
C GLU A 44 5.49 4.94 2.61
N LEU A 45 6.82 4.76 2.58
CA LEU A 45 7.50 3.99 1.54
C LEU A 45 7.08 2.51 1.54
N LYS A 46 6.91 1.93 2.72
CA LYS A 46 6.44 0.56 2.88
C LYS A 46 5.00 0.41 2.40
N ASP A 47 4.10 1.30 2.83
CA ASP A 47 2.70 1.32 2.39
C ASP A 47 2.61 1.44 0.87
N LYS A 48 3.40 2.32 0.26
CA LYS A 48 3.49 2.46 -1.22
C LYS A 48 3.97 1.19 -1.90
N HIS A 49 5.01 0.53 -1.36
CA HIS A 49 5.51 -0.75 -1.89
C HIS A 49 4.46 -1.87 -1.78
N GLU A 50 3.74 -1.95 -0.66
CA GLU A 50 2.67 -2.91 -0.45
C GLU A 50 1.52 -2.68 -1.44
N LEU A 51 1.14 -1.43 -1.69
CA LEU A 51 0.12 -1.04 -2.68
C LEU A 51 0.53 -1.48 -4.10
N ILE A 52 1.77 -1.16 -4.52
CA ILE A 52 2.30 -1.54 -5.84
C ILE A 52 2.34 -3.07 -5.99
N ARG A 53 2.85 -3.78 -4.99
CA ARG A 53 2.92 -5.24 -4.99
C ARG A 53 1.52 -5.87 -5.10
N SER A 54 0.56 -5.33 -4.35
CA SER A 54 -0.82 -5.79 -4.37
C SER A 54 -1.47 -5.54 -5.72
N GLY A 55 -1.20 -4.39 -6.35
CA GLY A 55 -1.64 -4.11 -7.71
C GLY A 55 -1.10 -5.12 -8.73
N TYR A 56 0.21 -5.42 -8.71
CA TYR A 56 0.78 -6.40 -9.63
C TYR A 56 0.25 -7.81 -9.39
N LYS A 57 0.03 -8.20 -8.12
CA LYS A 57 -0.62 -9.46 -7.77
C LYS A 57 -2.03 -9.53 -8.35
N LEU A 58 -2.86 -8.51 -8.11
CA LEU A 58 -4.22 -8.41 -8.64
C LEU A 58 -4.25 -8.49 -10.17
N SER A 59 -3.35 -7.76 -10.81
CA SER A 59 -3.19 -7.79 -12.25
C SER A 59 -2.75 -9.15 -12.78
N GLY A 60 -1.92 -9.90 -12.04
CA GLY A 60 -1.63 -11.29 -12.37
C GLY A 60 -2.86 -12.20 -12.27
N ILE A 61 -3.65 -12.04 -11.20
CA ILE A 61 -4.85 -12.84 -10.93
C ILE A 61 -5.91 -12.64 -12.02
N PHE A 62 -6.09 -11.44 -12.55
CA PHE A 62 -7.04 -11.24 -13.64
C PHE A 62 -6.60 -11.87 -14.97
N PHE A 63 -5.30 -12.10 -15.16
CA PHE A 63 -4.72 -12.74 -16.35
C PHE A 63 -4.38 -14.23 -16.12
N MET A 64 -5.15 -14.90 -15.27
CA MET A 64 -5.14 -16.37 -15.14
C MET A 64 -6.55 -16.94 -15.33
N GLU A 65 -6.65 -18.25 -15.50
CA GLU A 65 -7.92 -18.91 -15.76
C GLU A 65 -8.87 -18.94 -14.55
N GLY A 66 -8.32 -18.87 -13.33
CA GLY A 66 -9.08 -19.09 -12.11
C GLY A 66 -9.26 -20.58 -11.80
N TYR A 67 -9.86 -20.86 -10.65
CA TYR A 67 -10.18 -22.21 -10.22
C TYR A 67 -11.54 -22.24 -9.49
N PRO A 68 -12.42 -23.22 -9.81
CA PRO A 68 -12.34 -24.20 -10.91
C PRO A 68 -12.26 -23.57 -12.32
N LYS A 69 -11.90 -24.32 -13.36
CA LYS A 69 -11.76 -23.76 -14.74
C LYS A 69 -13.04 -23.06 -15.21
N ASP A 70 -14.19 -23.67 -14.92
CA ASP A 70 -15.54 -23.18 -15.25
C ASP A 70 -16.23 -22.58 -14.03
N TRP A 71 -15.49 -21.79 -13.24
CA TRP A 71 -16.03 -21.17 -12.05
C TRP A 71 -17.17 -20.19 -12.38
N ASN A 72 -18.06 -20.03 -11.41
CA ASN A 72 -19.16 -19.08 -11.36
C ASN A 72 -19.25 -18.44 -9.96
N SER A 73 -20.18 -17.51 -9.78
CA SER A 73 -20.42 -16.80 -8.52
C SER A 73 -20.64 -17.69 -7.28
N SER A 74 -21.05 -18.94 -7.48
CA SER A 74 -21.36 -19.90 -6.41
C SER A 74 -20.21 -20.86 -6.06
N ASN A 75 -19.33 -21.22 -7.00
CA ASN A 75 -18.30 -22.25 -6.80
C ASN A 75 -16.85 -21.75 -6.92
N VAL A 76 -16.65 -20.45 -7.14
CA VAL A 76 -15.31 -19.86 -7.29
C VAL A 76 -14.47 -19.99 -6.03
N GLU A 77 -13.24 -20.49 -6.19
CA GLU A 77 -12.22 -20.53 -5.14
C GLU A 77 -11.09 -19.55 -5.43
N ILE A 78 -10.65 -19.48 -6.69
CA ILE A 78 -9.64 -18.53 -7.15
C ILE A 78 -10.18 -17.80 -8.37
N ILE A 79 -10.26 -16.47 -8.27
CA ILE A 79 -10.74 -15.63 -9.36
C ILE A 79 -9.69 -15.62 -10.47
N GLY A 80 -10.14 -15.71 -11.71
CA GLY A 80 -9.34 -15.46 -12.89
C GLY A 80 -10.26 -15.18 -14.06
N LEU A 81 -9.96 -14.15 -14.85
CA LEU A 81 -10.88 -13.66 -15.87
C LEU A 81 -10.57 -14.21 -17.26
N GLN A 82 -9.59 -15.11 -17.38
CA GLN A 82 -9.19 -15.67 -18.67
C GLN A 82 -9.73 -17.08 -18.92
N THR A 83 -9.84 -17.39 -20.20
CA THR A 83 -10.00 -18.74 -20.75
C THR A 83 -9.19 -18.76 -22.04
N ASP A 84 -8.24 -19.70 -22.18
CA ASP A 84 -7.39 -19.83 -23.38
C ASP A 84 -6.65 -18.52 -23.76
N ASN A 85 -6.06 -17.84 -22.77
CA ASN A 85 -5.35 -16.55 -22.91
C ASN A 85 -6.21 -15.37 -23.41
N ARG A 86 -7.54 -15.51 -23.35
CA ARG A 86 -8.49 -14.45 -23.70
C ARG A 86 -9.34 -14.11 -22.49
N ILE A 87 -9.70 -12.84 -22.35
CA ILE A 87 -10.66 -12.43 -21.31
C ILE A 87 -12.01 -13.05 -21.67
N ASP A 88 -12.59 -13.76 -20.71
CA ASP A 88 -13.86 -14.45 -20.85
C ASP A 88 -15.01 -13.56 -20.35
N TRP A 89 -15.93 -13.23 -21.25
CA TRP A 89 -17.08 -12.38 -20.95
C TRP A 89 -18.03 -13.00 -19.91
N ASN A 90 -18.17 -14.33 -19.89
CA ASN A 90 -19.02 -14.99 -18.92
C ASN A 90 -18.41 -14.90 -17.52
N LYS A 91 -17.09 -15.06 -17.40
CA LYS A 91 -16.39 -14.87 -16.13
C LYS A 91 -16.46 -13.44 -15.61
N LEU A 92 -16.47 -12.43 -16.50
CA LEU A 92 -16.70 -11.03 -16.11
C LEU A 92 -18.09 -10.82 -15.49
N LYS A 93 -19.13 -11.42 -16.08
CA LYS A 93 -20.48 -11.37 -15.53
C LYS A 93 -20.59 -12.10 -14.19
N GLU A 94 -20.00 -13.28 -14.10
CA GLU A 94 -19.95 -14.03 -12.85
C GLU A 94 -19.16 -13.29 -11.76
N PHE A 95 -18.10 -12.58 -12.14
CA PHE A 95 -17.34 -11.72 -11.25
C PHE A 95 -18.18 -10.59 -10.66
N GLU A 96 -19.02 -9.96 -11.48
CA GLU A 96 -19.98 -8.95 -11.01
C GLU A 96 -20.99 -9.56 -10.03
N ASN A 97 -21.50 -10.76 -10.34
CA ASN A 97 -22.47 -11.47 -9.50
C ASN A 97 -21.90 -11.91 -8.13
N ILE A 98 -20.58 -12.06 -7.99
CA ILE A 98 -19.92 -12.32 -6.70
C ILE A 98 -20.15 -11.15 -5.73
N GLY A 99 -20.19 -9.92 -6.26
CA GLY A 99 -20.25 -8.69 -5.50
C GLY A 99 -18.88 -8.25 -4.95
N TYR A 100 -18.74 -6.94 -4.72
CA TYR A 100 -17.47 -6.32 -4.38
C TYR A 100 -16.82 -6.90 -3.10
N GLN A 101 -17.56 -6.95 -1.99
CA GLN A 101 -17.02 -7.41 -0.70
C GLN A 101 -16.49 -8.85 -0.77
N LYS A 102 -17.24 -9.77 -1.39
CA LYS A 102 -16.80 -11.16 -1.55
C LYS A 102 -15.62 -11.27 -2.51
N SER A 103 -15.58 -10.47 -3.58
CA SER A 103 -14.45 -10.44 -4.51
C SER A 103 -13.16 -9.98 -3.83
N LEU A 104 -13.22 -8.99 -2.94
CA LEU A 104 -12.05 -8.46 -2.22
C LEU A 104 -11.42 -9.53 -1.32
N ILE A 105 -12.26 -10.33 -0.66
CA ILE A 105 -11.83 -11.48 0.15
C ILE A 105 -11.18 -12.56 -0.72
N LEU A 106 -11.83 -12.95 -1.83
CA LEU A 106 -11.32 -14.00 -2.73
C LEU A 106 -10.01 -13.61 -3.42
N LEU A 107 -9.82 -12.32 -3.75
CA LEU A 107 -8.58 -11.79 -4.30
C LEU A 107 -7.48 -11.68 -3.23
N GLY A 108 -7.84 -11.79 -1.95
CA GLY A 108 -6.94 -11.63 -0.82
C GLY A 108 -6.28 -10.26 -0.81
N LEU A 109 -7.08 -9.21 -1.05
CA LEU A 109 -6.61 -7.83 -1.07
C LEU A 109 -6.85 -7.16 0.29
N LYS A 110 -5.89 -6.34 0.70
CA LYS A 110 -5.99 -5.44 1.86
C LYS A 110 -6.52 -4.06 1.47
N TYR A 111 -6.41 -3.72 0.19
CA TYR A 111 -6.73 -2.41 -0.38
C TYR A 111 -7.95 -2.53 -1.30
N ASP A 112 -8.66 -1.43 -1.45
CA ASP A 112 -9.77 -1.31 -2.37
C ASP A 112 -9.26 -1.28 -3.82
N TYR A 113 -10.15 -1.62 -4.74
CA TYR A 113 -9.79 -1.64 -6.15
C TYR A 113 -10.94 -1.26 -7.08
N ASN A 114 -10.54 -0.78 -8.26
CA ASN A 114 -11.39 -0.55 -9.40
C ASN A 114 -10.76 -1.22 -10.63
N ILE A 115 -11.57 -1.85 -11.46
CA ILE A 115 -11.14 -2.42 -12.73
C ILE A 115 -12.01 -1.86 -13.85
N THR A 116 -11.36 -1.43 -14.93
CA THR A 116 -12.01 -0.99 -16.15
C THR A 116 -11.45 -1.77 -17.34
N ILE A 117 -12.32 -2.42 -18.13
CA ILE A 117 -11.97 -3.20 -19.32
C ILE A 117 -12.82 -2.67 -20.48
N GLY A 118 -12.21 -1.89 -21.38
CA GLY A 118 -12.99 -1.18 -22.40
C GLY A 118 -14.07 -0.31 -21.75
N ASN A 119 -15.35 -0.66 -21.96
CA ASN A 119 -16.51 0.04 -21.40
C ASN A 119 -17.07 -0.59 -20.11
N TYR A 120 -16.50 -1.70 -19.67
CA TYR A 120 -16.93 -2.39 -18.44
C TYR A 120 -16.12 -1.85 -17.26
N THR A 121 -16.79 -1.48 -16.16
CA THR A 121 -16.13 -1.04 -14.92
C THR A 121 -16.74 -1.78 -13.73
N PHE A 122 -15.89 -2.20 -12.79
CA PHE A 122 -16.31 -2.84 -11.54
C PHE A 122 -15.40 -2.43 -10.38
N GLY A 123 -15.97 -2.37 -9.18
CA GLY A 123 -15.27 -2.00 -7.95
C GLY A 123 -15.64 -0.61 -7.45
N GLU A 124 -14.91 -0.16 -6.42
CA GLU A 124 -15.17 1.12 -5.75
C GLU A 124 -14.53 2.30 -6.50
N ASN A 125 -15.02 3.50 -6.24
CA ASN A 125 -14.49 4.72 -6.86
C ASN A 125 -13.28 5.26 -6.04
N PRO A 126 -12.12 5.52 -6.66
CA PRO A 126 -10.95 6.05 -5.98
C PRO A 126 -11.01 7.55 -5.62
N GLU A 127 -12.12 8.27 -5.85
CA GLU A 127 -12.25 9.73 -5.64
C GLU A 127 -11.75 10.22 -4.27
N ASN A 128 -11.95 9.45 -3.20
CA ASN A 128 -11.54 9.81 -1.83
C ASN A 128 -10.28 9.09 -1.36
N ALA A 129 -9.48 8.51 -2.27
CA ALA A 129 -8.32 7.73 -1.89
C ALA A 129 -7.16 8.61 -1.36
N SER A 130 -6.61 8.23 -0.21
CA SER A 130 -5.35 8.78 0.31
C SER A 130 -4.14 8.42 -0.55
N SER A 131 -4.17 7.25 -1.19
CA SER A 131 -3.15 6.81 -2.15
C SER A 131 -3.72 5.82 -3.15
N ALA A 132 -3.25 5.90 -4.40
CA ALA A 132 -3.68 5.03 -5.48
C ALA A 132 -2.51 4.61 -6.37
N PHE A 133 -2.60 3.41 -6.92
CA PHE A 133 -1.68 2.89 -7.92
C PHE A 133 -2.46 2.34 -9.11
N ILE A 134 -2.07 2.76 -10.32
CA ILE A 134 -2.76 2.41 -11.56
C ILE A 134 -1.88 1.49 -12.38
N ILE A 135 -2.45 0.39 -12.86
CA ILE A 135 -1.83 -0.55 -13.76
C ILE A 135 -2.66 -0.61 -15.03
N ASN A 136 -1.99 -0.38 -16.17
CA ASN A 136 -2.60 -0.55 -17.49
C ASN A 136 -2.04 -1.83 -18.12
N ARG A 137 -2.94 -2.71 -18.57
CA ARG A 137 -2.65 -3.92 -19.34
C ARG A 137 -3.50 -3.96 -20.59
N VAL A 138 -3.20 -4.92 -21.45
CA VAL A 138 -3.93 -5.16 -22.69
C VAL A 138 -4.36 -6.62 -22.69
N GLY A 139 -5.63 -6.86 -23.01
CA GLY A 139 -6.21 -8.19 -23.15
C GLY A 139 -6.91 -8.37 -24.48
N ILE A 140 -7.38 -9.59 -24.75
CA ILE A 140 -8.20 -9.91 -25.91
C ILE A 140 -9.58 -10.27 -25.41
N LEU A 141 -10.61 -9.55 -25.87
CA LEU A 141 -12.02 -9.79 -25.56
C LEU A 141 -12.79 -9.83 -26.89
N ASN A 142 -13.53 -10.91 -27.15
CA ASN A 142 -14.30 -11.09 -28.39
C ASN A 142 -13.47 -10.84 -29.68
N SER A 143 -12.25 -11.36 -29.73
CA SER A 143 -11.29 -11.19 -30.84
C SER A 143 -10.82 -9.75 -31.10
N SER A 144 -11.12 -8.81 -30.19
CA SER A 144 -10.63 -7.43 -30.22
C SER A 144 -9.65 -7.18 -29.08
N VAL A 145 -8.66 -6.35 -29.33
CA VAL A 145 -7.70 -5.91 -28.31
C VAL A 145 -8.37 -4.83 -27.44
N VAL A 146 -8.41 -5.05 -26.14
CA VAL A 146 -9.05 -4.12 -25.18
C VAL A 146 -8.05 -3.66 -24.11
N PRO A 147 -8.04 -2.36 -23.76
CA PRO A 147 -7.29 -1.89 -22.62
C PRO A 147 -7.97 -2.35 -21.32
N MET A 148 -7.17 -2.79 -20.36
CA MET A 148 -7.58 -3.08 -19.00
C MET A 148 -6.83 -2.15 -18.05
N GLN A 149 -7.54 -1.33 -17.31
CA GLN A 149 -7.01 -0.51 -16.23
C GLN A 149 -7.41 -1.13 -14.89
N ILE A 150 -6.45 -1.25 -13.99
CA ILE A 150 -6.65 -1.72 -12.63
C ILE A 150 -6.12 -0.64 -11.71
N ILE A 151 -6.98 -0.10 -10.87
CA ILE A 151 -6.63 0.87 -9.84
C ILE A 151 -6.72 0.13 -8.52
N ILE A 152 -5.67 0.20 -7.72
CA ILE A 152 -5.69 -0.26 -6.34
C ILE A 152 -5.41 0.94 -5.44
N PHE A 153 -6.18 1.10 -4.38
CA PHE A 153 -6.15 2.32 -3.59
C PHE A 153 -6.49 2.09 -2.11
N LYS A 154 -6.04 3.03 -1.30
CA LYS A 154 -6.34 3.12 0.13
C LYS A 154 -7.28 4.30 0.32
N LEU A 155 -8.49 4.05 0.82
CA LEU A 155 -9.40 5.09 1.30
C LEU A 155 -8.75 5.87 2.46
#